data_AF-A0A519SQC5-F1
#
_entry.id   AF-A0A519SQC5-F1
#
_cell.length_a   1.000
_cell.length_b   1.000
_cell.length_c   1.000
_cell.angle_alpha   90.00
_cell.angle_beta   90.00
_cell.angle_gamma   90.00
#
_symmetry.space_group_name_H-M   'P 1'
#
loop_
_entity.id
_entity.type
_entity.pdbx_description
1 polymer ?
#
loop_
_entity_poly.entity_id
_entity_poly.type
_entity_poly.pdbx_seq_one_letter_code
_entity_poly.pdbx_strand_id
1 'polypeptide(L)' 'SVAVGKLVAEKAIAAGVKEVVFDRNGYLYHGRVKSLAEGAREAGLVF' A
#
# COMPACT_ATOMS: atom_id res chain seq x y z
N SER A 1 -9.51 1.33 6.46
CA SER A 1 -8.52 0.63 5.61
C SER A 1 -7.43 1.54 5.06
N VAL A 2 -7.73 2.80 4.71
CA VAL A 2 -6.76 3.76 4.13
C VAL A 2 -5.63 4.13 5.12
N ALA A 3 -5.96 4.35 6.39
CA ALA A 3 -4.96 4.70 7.42
C ALA A 3 -3.84 3.66 7.56
N VAL A 4 -4.15 2.37 7.33
CA VAL A 4 -3.15 1.29 7.37
C VAL A 4 -2.22 1.37 6.16
N GLY A 5 -2.76 1.65 4.97
CA GLY A 5 -1.95 1.85 3.75
C GLY A 5 -0.97 3.02 3.91
N LYS A 6 -1.42 4.14 4.48
CA LYS A 6 -0.56 5.30 4.76
C LYS A 6 0.56 4.98 5.74
N LEU A 7 0.24 4.36 6.88
CA LEU A 7 1.24 3.98 7.89
C LEU A 7 2.28 2.99 7.36
N VAL A 8 1.87 2.04 6.52
CA VAL A 8 2.80 1.08 5.87
C VAL A 8 3.72 1.82 4.90
N ALA A 9 3.17 2.74 4.11
CA ALA A 9 3.94 3.53 3.16
C ALA A 9 4.93 4.48 3.85
N GLU A 10 4.52 5.19 4.90
CA GLU A 10 5.42 6.05 5.69
C GLU A 10 6.59 5.25 6.28
N LYS A 11 6.32 4.05 6.80
CA LYS A 11 7.36 3.16 7.33
C LYS A 11 8.30 2.64 6.25
N ALA A 12 7.79 2.27 5.09
CA ALA A 12 8.60 1.78 3.99
C ALA A 12 9.45 2.91 3.35
N ILE A 13 8.90 4.12 3.24
CA ILE A 13 9.68 5.31 2.83
C ILE A 13 10.77 5.62 3.85
N ALA A 14 10.46 5.58 5.15
CA ALA A 14 11.46 5.76 6.21
C ALA A 14 12.54 4.67 6.18
N ALA A 15 12.20 3.46 5.75
CA ALA A 15 13.14 2.37 5.52
C ALA A 15 13.89 2.47 4.17
N GLY A 16 13.61 3.49 3.34
CA GLY A 16 14.23 3.68 2.02
C GLY A 16 13.67 2.79 0.91
N VAL A 17 12.57 2.10 1.16
CA VAL A 17 11.90 1.20 0.21
C VAL A 17 10.88 1.99 -0.60
N LYS A 18 11.18 2.22 -1.88
CA LYS A 18 10.33 2.98 -2.82
C LYS A 18 9.46 2.10 -3.71
N GLU A 19 10.02 0.99 -4.19
CA GLU A 19 9.31 0.01 -5.00
C GLU A 19 9.04 -1.25 -4.19
N VAL A 20 7.75 -1.59 -4.05
CA VAL A 20 7.30 -2.86 -3.48
C VAL A 20 6.37 -3.54 -4.47
N VAL A 21 6.06 -4.81 -4.26
CA VAL A 21 5.05 -5.53 -5.06
C VAL A 21 3.86 -5.79 -4.15
N PHE A 22 2.68 -5.35 -4.58
CA PHE A 22 1.46 -5.60 -3.83
C PHE A 22 0.88 -6.96 -4.19
N ASP A 23 1.24 -7.98 -3.41
CA ASP A 23 0.71 -9.32 -3.56
C ASP A 23 -0.73 -9.39 -3.03
N ARG A 24 -1.65 -9.63 -3.95
CA ARG A 24 -3.08 -9.80 -3.66
C ARG A 24 -3.47 -11.25 -3.36
N ASN A 25 -2.54 -12.21 -3.40
CA ASN A 25 -2.68 -13.62 -3.01
C ASN A 25 -3.98 -14.30 -3.51
N GLY A 26 -4.42 -13.95 -4.72
CA GLY A 26 -5.67 -14.48 -5.32
C GLY A 26 -6.97 -13.76 -4.92
N TYR A 27 -6.92 -12.78 -4.02
CA TYR A 27 -8.06 -11.92 -3.70
C TYR A 27 -8.34 -10.93 -4.82
N LEU A 28 -9.64 -10.69 -5.08
CA LEU A 28 -10.09 -9.66 -6.00
C LEU A 28 -9.61 -8.29 -5.52
N TYR A 29 -9.08 -7.50 -6.44
CA TYR A 29 -8.69 -6.11 -6.18
C TYR A 29 -9.94 -5.24 -6.04
N HIS A 30 -10.60 -5.36 -4.89
CA HIS A 30 -11.88 -4.72 -4.63
C HIS A 30 -12.05 -4.40 -3.13
N GLY A 31 -12.95 -3.47 -2.84
CA GLY A 31 -13.30 -3.05 -1.48
C GLY A 31 -12.06 -2.66 -0.67
N ARG A 32 -11.81 -3.42 0.42
CA ARG A 32 -10.75 -3.13 1.39
C ARG A 32 -9.34 -3.23 0.80
N VAL A 33 -9.11 -4.14 -0.14
CA VAL A 33 -7.80 -4.34 -0.80
C VAL A 33 -7.46 -3.12 -1.65
N LYS A 34 -8.43 -2.64 -2.44
CA LYS A 34 -8.29 -1.40 -3.23
C LYS A 34 -8.05 -0.20 -2.32
N SER A 35 -8.85 -0.02 -1.25
CA SER A 35 -8.67 1.11 -0.33
C SER A 35 -7.34 1.11 0.40
N LEU A 36 -6.75 -0.07 0.66
CA LEU A 36 -5.43 -0.18 1.27
C LEU A 36 -4.33 0.18 0.26
N ALA A 37 -4.46 -0.30 -0.98
CA ALA A 37 -3.53 0.01 -2.06
C ALA A 37 -3.54 1.51 -2.43
N GLU A 38 -4.72 2.13 -2.52
CA GLU A 38 -4.83 3.57 -2.77
C GLU A 38 -4.19 4.38 -1.63
N GLY A 39 -4.40 3.98 -0.37
CA GLY A 39 -3.78 4.65 0.78
C GLY A 39 -2.24 4.55 0.79
N ALA A 40 -1.68 3.41 0.38
CA ALA A 40 -0.24 3.24 0.30
C ALA A 40 0.37 3.97 -0.92
N ARG A 41 -0.33 4.03 -2.05
CA ARG A 41 0.08 4.86 -3.21
C ARG A 41 0.06 6.35 -2.90
N GLU A 42 -0.99 6.83 -2.25
CA GLU A 42 -1.12 8.26 -1.90
C GLU A 42 -0.02 8.72 -0.94
N ALA A 43 0.46 7.83 -0.07
CA ALA A 43 1.58 8.09 0.83
C ALA A 43 2.96 7.97 0.14
N GLY A 44 3.04 7.65 -1.16
CA GLY A 44 4.27 7.70 -1.95
C GLY A 44 4.96 6.36 -2.19
N LEU A 45 4.33 5.24 -1.81
CA LEU A 45 4.82 3.92 -2.17
C LEU A 45 4.48 3.58 -3.62
N VAL A 46 5.48 3.12 -4.37
CA VAL A 46 5.30 2.69 -5.76
C VAL A 46 5.20 1.18 -5.78
N PHE A 47 4.07 0.65 -6.28
CA PHE A 47 3.80 -0.77 -6.46
C PHE A 47 2.63 -1.02 -7.42
#